data_AF-A0A815SP58-F1
#
_entry.id   AF-A0A815SP58-F1
#
_cell.length_a   1.000
_cell.length_b   1.000
_cell.length_c   1.000
_cell.angle_alpha   90.00
_cell.angle_beta   90.00
_cell.angle_gamma   90.00
#
_symmetry.space_group_name_H-M   'P 1'
#
loop_
_entity.id
_entity.type
_entity.pdbx_description
1 polymer ?
#
loop_
_entity_poly.entity_id
_entity_poly.type
_entity_poly.pdbx_seq_one_letter_code
_entity_poly.pdbx_strand_id
1 'polypeptide(L)'
;MNSFQVNEKAYLTKQDNPKDKSLRRIMSNEDNNCQAQLPLKDVPIELQQKVVDLGGKPDINLYKVLANNPTLLSSWIDFAYSLRSNCTHIKTTS
;
A
#
# COMPACT_ATOMS: atom_id res chain seq x y z
N MET A 1 -17.07 41.06 -25.48
CA MET A 1 -17.51 40.53 -24.16
C MET A 1 -19.02 40.52 -24.14
N ASN A 2 -19.64 39.35 -24.10
CA ASN A 2 -20.86 39.08 -23.33
C ASN A 2 -21.19 37.59 -23.37
N SER A 3 -21.67 37.12 -22.22
CA SER A 3 -21.58 35.76 -21.71
C SER A 3 -22.45 34.73 -22.42
N PHE A 4 -21.90 33.52 -22.56
CA PHE A 4 -22.66 32.30 -22.80
C PHE A 4 -23.52 31.98 -21.56
N GLN A 5 -24.80 32.34 -21.60
CA GLN A 5 -25.81 31.76 -20.72
C GLN A 5 -26.36 30.52 -21.42
N VAL A 6 -25.72 29.36 -21.18
CA VAL A 6 -26.25 28.07 -21.60
C VAL A 6 -27.39 27.72 -20.64
N ASN A 7 -28.58 27.59 -21.20
CA ASN A 7 -29.82 27.35 -20.48
C ASN A 7 -29.83 25.90 -19.91
N GLU A 8 -29.61 25.78 -18.60
CA GLU A 8 -29.34 24.53 -17.87
C GLU A 8 -30.53 23.54 -17.79
N LYS A 9 -31.71 23.93 -18.29
CA LYS A 9 -32.97 23.17 -18.07
C LYS A 9 -33.31 22.11 -19.12
N ALA A 10 -32.47 21.92 -20.14
CA ALA A 10 -32.72 20.93 -21.20
C ALA A 10 -32.08 19.56 -20.96
N TYR A 11 -31.34 19.36 -19.85
CA TYR A 11 -30.63 18.11 -19.56
C TYR A 11 -31.35 17.16 -18.59
N LEU A 12 -32.55 17.49 -18.11
CA LEU A 12 -33.25 16.72 -17.07
C LEU A 12 -34.51 15.98 -17.55
N THR A 13 -34.70 15.82 -18.85
CA THR A 13 -35.86 15.10 -19.37
C THR A 13 -35.44 14.05 -20.37
N LYS A 14 -35.02 12.89 -19.85
CA LYS A 14 -35.27 11.57 -20.46
C LYS A 14 -34.82 10.44 -19.52
N GLN A 15 -35.76 9.51 -19.34
CA GLN A 15 -35.59 8.10 -18.97
C GLN A 15 -35.43 7.75 -17.48
N ASP A 16 -36.57 7.70 -16.79
CA ASP A 16 -36.84 6.58 -15.88
C ASP A 16 -36.94 5.28 -16.70
N ASN A 17 -35.78 4.69 -17.03
CA ASN A 17 -35.68 3.35 -17.61
C ASN A 17 -35.33 2.36 -16.48
N PRO A 18 -36.17 1.34 -16.20
CA PRO A 18 -35.93 0.39 -15.10
C PRO A 18 -34.60 -0.38 -15.22
N LYS A 19 -33.98 -0.42 -16.42
CA LYS A 19 -32.66 -1.02 -16.63
C LYS A 19 -31.50 -0.16 -16.11
N ASP A 20 -31.69 1.16 -16.00
CA ASP A 20 -30.67 2.11 -15.54
C ASP A 20 -30.54 2.10 -14.01
N LYS A 21 -31.64 1.78 -13.31
CA LYS A 21 -31.62 1.55 -11.84
C LYS A 21 -30.78 0.33 -11.46
N SER A 22 -30.72 -0.68 -12.34
CA SER A 22 -29.81 -1.82 -12.20
C SER A 22 -28.35 -1.43 -12.40
N LEU A 23 -28.05 -0.54 -13.36
CA LEU A 23 -26.67 -0.06 -13.58
C LEU A 23 -26.15 0.76 -12.40
N ARG A 24 -26.97 1.64 -11.81
CA ARG A 24 -26.59 2.36 -10.58
C ARG A 24 -26.36 1.41 -9.40
N ARG A 25 -27.12 0.31 -9.29
CA ARG A 25 -26.90 -0.72 -8.26
C ARG A 25 -25.58 -1.47 -8.45
N ILE A 26 -25.16 -1.69 -9.70
CA ILE A 26 -23.92 -2.40 -10.03
C ILE A 26 -22.70 -1.48 -9.84
N MET A 27 -22.83 -0.17 -10.10
CA MET A 27 -21.75 0.82 -9.93
C MET A 27 -21.61 1.40 -8.51
N SER A 28 -22.50 1.05 -7.57
CA SER A 28 -22.37 1.40 -6.15
C SER A 28 -21.77 0.29 -5.29
N ASN A 29 -21.44 -0.86 -5.89
CA ASN A 29 -20.56 -1.83 -5.26
C ASN A 29 -19.13 -1.54 -5.69
N GLU A 30 -18.62 -0.38 -5.29
CA GLU A 30 -17.21 -0.33 -4.95
C GLU A 30 -17.07 -1.24 -3.72
N ASP A 31 -16.81 -2.51 -3.99
CA ASP A 31 -16.31 -3.46 -3.01
C ASP A 31 -14.98 -2.91 -2.49
N ASN A 32 -15.08 -2.02 -1.51
CA ASN A 32 -13.99 -1.50 -0.69
C ASN A 32 -13.43 -2.60 0.23
N ASN A 33 -13.35 -3.84 -0.27
CA ASN A 33 -12.90 -4.98 0.50
C ASN A 33 -12.27 -6.08 -0.37
N CYS A 34 -11.44 -5.70 -1.33
CA CYS A 34 -10.32 -6.56 -1.70
C CYS A 34 -9.14 -6.19 -0.80
N GLN A 35 -9.25 -6.50 0.51
CA GLN A 35 -8.07 -6.53 1.38
C GLN A 35 -7.14 -7.60 0.79
N ALA A 36 -6.19 -7.19 -0.06
CA ALA A 36 -5.18 -8.08 -0.61
C ALA A 36 -4.37 -8.64 0.57
N GLN A 37 -4.74 -9.83 1.02
CA GLN A 37 -4.04 -10.51 2.11
C GLN A 37 -2.77 -11.12 1.53
N LEU A 38 -1.63 -10.54 1.90
CA LEU A 38 -0.33 -11.09 1.53
C LEU A 38 -0.06 -12.35 2.36
N PRO A 39 0.41 -13.45 1.75
CA PRO A 39 0.74 -14.66 2.49
C PRO A 39 1.84 -14.36 3.51
N LEU A 40 1.67 -14.83 4.74
CA LEU A 40 2.68 -14.71 5.78
C LEU A 40 3.45 -16.03 5.85
N LYS A 41 4.77 -15.96 5.70
CA LYS A 41 5.67 -17.10 5.81
C LYS A 41 6.66 -16.88 6.94
N ASP A 42 7.05 -17.96 7.62
CA ASP A 42 8.08 -17.86 8.64
C ASP A 42 9.42 -17.45 8.03
N VAL A 43 10.11 -16.55 8.74
CA VAL A 43 11.41 -16.04 8.34
C VAL A 43 12.45 -17.17 8.49
N PRO A 44 13.33 -17.42 7.50
CA PRO A 44 14.39 -18.42 7.64
C PRO A 44 15.30 -18.12 8.83
N ILE A 45 15.71 -19.14 9.58
CA ILE A 45 16.50 -19.02 10.83
C ILE A 45 17.75 -18.14 10.64
N GLU A 46 18.46 -18.31 9.52
CA GLU A 46 19.67 -17.54 9.19
C GLU A 46 19.41 -16.02 9.11
N LEU A 47 18.22 -15.62 8.65
CA LEU A 47 17.82 -14.22 8.53
C LEU A 47 17.17 -13.70 9.81
N GLN A 48 16.59 -14.58 10.63
CA GLN A 48 16.06 -14.18 11.94
C GLN A 48 17.18 -13.60 12.82
N GLN A 49 18.35 -14.24 12.86
CA GLN A 49 19.47 -13.75 13.65
C GLN A 49 19.91 -12.36 13.18
N LYS A 50 20.06 -12.14 11.88
CA LYS A 50 20.39 -10.82 11.32
C LYS A 50 19.37 -9.74 11.69
N VAL A 51 18.08 -10.09 11.67
CA VAL A 51 17.01 -9.17 12.08
C VAL A 51 17.11 -8.82 13.57
N VAL A 52 17.41 -9.79 14.43
CA VAL A 52 17.61 -9.57 15.87
C VAL A 52 18.83 -8.73 16.15
N ASP A 53 19.96 -8.98 15.47
CA ASP A 53 21.20 -8.22 15.60
C ASP A 53 21.00 -6.74 15.21
N LEU A 54 20.09 -6.49 14.27
CA LEU A 54 19.62 -5.16 13.89
C LEU A 54 18.69 -4.48 14.90
N GLY A 55 18.34 -5.16 16.00
CA GLY A 55 17.34 -4.72 16.97
C GLY A 55 15.89 -4.84 16.48
N GLY A 56 15.66 -5.59 15.40
CA GLY A 56 14.33 -5.92 14.89
C GLY A 56 13.71 -7.12 15.59
N LYS A 57 12.43 -7.38 15.27
CA LYS A 57 11.71 -8.59 15.70
C LYS A 57 11.33 -9.42 14.48
N PRO A 58 11.79 -10.67 14.34
CA PRO A 58 11.50 -11.51 13.18
C PRO A 58 9.99 -11.77 12.97
N ASP A 59 9.20 -11.72 14.04
CA ASP A 59 7.76 -12.01 13.99
C ASP A 59 6.88 -10.94 13.34
N ILE A 60 7.46 -9.79 12.97
CA ILE A 60 6.74 -8.69 12.34
C ILE A 60 6.25 -9.09 10.94
N ASN A 61 5.01 -8.70 10.62
CA ASN A 61 4.35 -9.03 9.35
C ASN A 61 5.17 -8.65 8.12
N LEU A 62 5.93 -7.54 8.15
CA LEU A 62 6.82 -7.15 7.06
C LEU A 62 7.81 -8.26 6.72
N TYR A 63 8.56 -8.78 7.70
CA TYR A 63 9.53 -9.85 7.45
C TYR A 63 8.85 -11.13 7.00
N LYS A 64 7.65 -11.44 7.53
CA LYS A 64 6.86 -12.60 7.12
C LYS A 64 6.34 -12.52 5.70
N VAL A 65 5.96 -11.34 5.23
CA VAL A 65 5.58 -11.10 3.83
C VAL A 65 6.81 -11.21 2.94
N LEU A 66 7.92 -10.58 3.33
CA LEU A 66 9.16 -10.62 2.54
C LEU A 66 9.78 -12.02 2.50
N ALA A 67 9.54 -12.89 3.49
CA ALA A 67 9.99 -14.28 3.50
C ALA A 67 9.46 -15.12 2.32
N ASN A 68 8.39 -14.68 1.63
CA ASN A 68 7.96 -15.27 0.37
C ASN A 68 8.98 -15.09 -0.76
N ASN A 69 9.88 -14.10 -0.66
CA ASN A 69 10.99 -13.85 -1.57
C ASN A 69 12.29 -13.65 -0.78
N PRO A 70 13.08 -14.71 -0.54
CA PRO A 70 14.28 -14.66 0.29
C PRO A 70 15.33 -13.64 -0.17
N THR A 71 15.48 -13.45 -1.48
CA THR A 71 16.41 -12.47 -2.05
C THR A 71 16.00 -11.05 -1.65
N LEU A 72 14.72 -10.71 -1.81
CA LEU A 72 14.19 -9.41 -1.42
C LEU A 72 14.31 -9.17 0.10
N LEU A 73 13.99 -10.19 0.91
CA LEU A 73 14.16 -10.12 2.35
C LEU A 73 15.61 -9.83 2.74
N SER A 74 16.58 -10.51 2.12
CA SER A 74 18.00 -10.24 2.37
C SER A 74 18.39 -8.81 1.99
N SER A 75 18.02 -8.37 0.79
CA SER A 75 18.33 -7.00 0.35
C SER A 75 17.68 -5.92 1.23
N TRP A 76 16.48 -6.17 1.74
CA TRP A 76 15.81 -5.29 2.68
C TRP A 76 16.57 -5.19 4.01
N ILE A 77 17.03 -6.32 4.56
CA ILE A 77 17.84 -6.37 5.78
C ILE A 77 19.15 -5.61 5.58
N ASP A 78 19.85 -5.84 4.47
CA ASP A 78 21.11 -5.14 4.14
C ASP A 78 20.89 -3.62 3.99
N PHE A 79 19.79 -3.22 3.36
CA PHE A 79 19.39 -1.81 3.25
C PHE A 79 19.12 -1.19 4.64
N ALA A 80 18.31 -1.82 5.48
CA ALA A 80 18.01 -1.34 6.83
C ALA A 80 19.29 -1.23 7.69
N TYR A 81 20.21 -2.18 7.54
CA TYR A 81 21.53 -2.15 8.16
C TYR A 81 22.36 -0.95 7.71
N SER A 82 22.37 -0.66 6.40
CA SER A 82 23.08 0.48 5.85
C SER A 82 22.55 1.81 6.43
N LEU A 83 21.24 1.96 6.58
CA LEU A 83 20.63 3.15 7.18
C LEU A 83 21.03 3.31 8.64
N ARG A 84 20.99 2.21 9.42
CA ARG A 84 21.36 2.24 10.84
C ARG A 84 22.84 2.55 11.04
N SER A 85 23.71 1.99 10.19
CA SER A 85 25.14 2.25 10.22
C SER A 85 25.49 3.69 9.85
N ASN A 86 24.71 4.32 8.97
CA ASN A 86 24.92 5.70 8.53
C ASN A 86 24.27 6.76 9.45
N CYS A 87 23.39 6.36 10.37
CA CYS A 87 22.74 7.24 11.34
C CYS A 87 23.48 7.30 12.69
N THR A 88 24.70 7.83 12.73
CA THR A 88 25.30 8.55 13.90
C THR A 88 26.65 9.17 13.53
N HIS A 89 26.66 10.15 12.63
CA HIS A 89 27.74 11.14 12.58
C HIS A 89 27.13 12.54 12.53
N ILE A 90 26.43 12.93 13.60
CA ILE A 90 26.36 14.35 13.93
C ILE A 90 27.78 14.66 14.44
N LYS A 91 28.65 15.12 13.55
CA LYS A 91 29.92 15.74 13.96
C LYS A 91 29.53 17.00 14.73
N THR A 92 29.40 16.89 16.05
CA THR A 92 29.45 18.05 16.93
C THR A 92 30.86 18.58 16.82
N THR A 93 31.06 19.53 15.90
CA THR A 93 32.26 20.37 15.84
C THR A 93 32.29 21.18 17.13
N SER A 94 33.20 20.82 18.02
CA SER A 94 33.57 21.59 19.20
C SER A 94 34.70 22.56 18.89
#